data_AF-A0A060SKB8-F1
#
_entry.id   AF-A0A060SKB8-F1
#
_cell.length_a   1.000
_cell.length_b   1.000
_cell.length_c   1.000
_cell.angle_alpha   90.00
_cell.angle_beta   90.00
_cell.angle_gamma   90.00
#
_symmetry.space_group_name_H-M   'P 1'
#
loop_
_entity.id
_entity.type
_entity.pdbx_description
1 polymer ?
#
loop_
_entity_poly.entity_id
_entity_poly.type
_entity_poly.pdbx_seq_one_letter_code
_entity_poly.pdbx_strand_id
1 'polypeptide(L)'
;YKMRTSIWKGLKARAKAIRAALKKYNKLAAEMQPPAPALHWKDVVNYTFVSEFDLLRSTYAHRDVLRAPWTVPRNREVAAKYFKLMSARAELPRLNREIRRLDTSIELERREYARAVQELATGDPMLAAELRSQYRIRRLSHRVHLARIAAIRALPGYTGSLERGEPLHRGRELFETGDEYAAAVTSLLETEGVGRGTDSRTTQDDNDTVPLLDMDSVDDVFEDEVQNTELVRLAKFLERTS
;
A
#
# COMPACT_ATOMS: atom_id res chain seq x y z
N TYR A 1 12.80 16.42 -6.91
CA TYR A 1 14.25 16.12 -6.79
C TYR A 1 14.92 16.80 -5.59
N LYS A 2 14.93 18.14 -5.46
CA LYS A 2 15.57 18.88 -4.33
C LYS A 2 15.10 18.48 -2.92
N MET A 3 13.83 18.10 -2.79
CA MET A 3 13.27 17.64 -1.51
C MET A 3 13.87 16.29 -1.08
N ARG A 4 13.96 15.33 -1.99
CA ARG A 4 14.58 14.00 -1.74
C ARG A 4 16.03 14.13 -1.31
N THR A 5 16.79 15.03 -1.93
CA THR A 5 18.20 15.25 -1.58
C THR A 5 18.36 15.93 -0.22
N SER A 6 17.47 16.85 0.14
CA SER A 6 17.44 17.47 1.47
C SER A 6 17.15 16.43 2.58
N ILE A 7 16.13 15.58 2.37
CA ILE A 7 15.78 14.49 3.30
C ILE A 7 16.97 13.55 3.50
N TRP A 8 17.63 13.13 2.41
CA TRP A 8 18.80 12.27 2.48
C TRP A 8 19.96 12.89 3.27
N LYS A 9 20.27 14.17 3.02
CA LYS A 9 21.31 14.90 3.76
C LYS A 9 20.98 14.99 5.25
N GLY A 10 19.71 15.25 5.60
CA GLY A 10 19.23 15.27 6.98
C GLY A 10 19.40 13.92 7.68
N LEU A 11 19.00 12.82 7.03
CA LEU A 11 19.16 11.47 7.55
C LEU A 11 20.64 11.12 7.80
N LYS A 12 21.52 11.46 6.85
CA LYS A 12 22.97 11.22 6.97
C LYS A 12 23.57 12.00 8.14
N ALA A 13 23.20 13.28 8.29
CA ALA A 13 23.66 14.13 9.39
C ALA A 13 23.21 13.57 10.75
N ARG A 14 21.93 13.18 10.86
CA ARG A 14 21.37 12.59 12.09
C ARG A 14 22.04 11.26 12.43
N ALA A 15 22.24 10.36 11.46
CA ALA A 15 22.93 9.09 11.68
C ALA A 15 24.38 9.30 12.16
N LYS A 16 25.09 10.30 11.61
CA LYS A 16 26.44 10.67 12.08
C LYS A 16 26.41 11.18 13.53
N ALA A 17 25.44 12.03 13.87
CA ALA A 17 25.29 12.56 15.22
C ALA A 17 25.00 11.46 16.25
N ILE A 18 24.10 10.52 15.94
CA ILE A 18 23.76 9.40 16.84
C ILE A 18 25.00 8.51 17.07
N ARG A 19 25.77 8.19 16.01
CA ARG A 19 27.02 7.41 16.17
C ARG A 19 28.05 8.13 17.03
N ALA A 20 28.18 9.45 16.91
CA ALA A 20 29.08 10.23 17.74
C ALA A 20 28.63 10.25 19.21
N ALA A 21 27.33 10.42 19.46
CA ALA A 21 26.74 10.36 20.79
C ALA A 21 26.94 8.98 21.42
N LEU A 22 26.73 7.90 20.66
CA LEU A 22 26.94 6.52 21.11
C LEU A 22 28.41 6.27 21.53
N LYS A 23 29.37 6.74 20.74
CA LYS A 23 30.81 6.66 21.09
C LYS A 23 31.12 7.41 22.39
N LYS A 24 30.56 8.61 22.55
CA LYS A 24 30.74 9.42 23.76
C LYS A 24 30.12 8.73 24.98
N TYR A 25 28.91 8.19 24.83
CA TYR A 25 28.25 7.42 25.87
C TYR A 25 29.09 6.20 26.29
N ASN A 26 29.52 5.36 25.35
CA ASN A 26 30.30 4.15 25.67
C ASN A 26 31.63 4.47 26.37
N LYS A 27 32.27 5.59 26.03
CA LYS A 27 33.48 6.06 26.72
C LYS A 27 33.17 6.38 28.19
N LEU A 28 32.13 7.18 28.43
CA LEU A 28 31.74 7.58 29.79
C LEU A 28 31.17 6.41 30.60
N ALA A 29 30.45 5.50 29.96
CA ALA A 29 29.85 4.32 30.59
C ALA A 29 30.90 3.43 31.27
N ALA A 30 32.09 3.30 30.68
CA ALA A 30 33.22 2.58 31.25
C ALA A 30 33.84 3.28 32.48
N GLU A 31 33.69 4.60 32.58
CA GLU A 31 34.22 5.42 33.67
C GLU A 31 33.23 5.55 34.85
N MET A 32 31.98 5.06 34.70
CA MET A 32 30.95 5.10 35.75
C MET A 32 31.20 4.07 36.87
N GLN A 33 30.67 4.34 38.08
CA GLN A 33 30.67 3.41 39.20
C GLN A 33 29.24 3.14 39.70
N PRO A 34 28.71 1.92 39.49
CA PRO A 34 29.29 0.80 38.74
C PRO A 34 29.37 1.10 37.22
N PRO A 35 30.26 0.42 36.48
CA PRO A 35 30.39 0.60 35.03
C PRO A 35 29.08 0.24 34.34
N ALA A 36 28.59 1.16 33.51
CA ALA A 36 27.36 0.97 32.75
C ALA A 36 27.62 0.11 31.49
N PRO A 37 26.63 -0.67 31.02
CA PRO A 37 26.82 -1.54 29.85
C PRO A 37 27.05 -0.70 28.57
N ALA A 38 27.99 -1.16 27.73
CA ALA A 38 28.22 -0.54 26.43
C ALA A 38 27.04 -0.80 25.48
N LEU A 39 26.65 0.22 24.73
CA LEU A 39 25.56 0.15 23.75
C LEU A 39 26.12 0.02 22.33
N HIS A 40 25.56 -0.91 21.55
CA HIS A 40 25.85 -1.03 20.13
C HIS A 40 24.79 -0.33 19.29
N TRP A 41 25.12 -0.11 18.00
CA TRP A 41 24.19 0.53 17.07
C TRP A 41 22.86 -0.23 16.95
N LYS A 42 22.91 -1.57 17.00
CA LYS A 42 21.71 -2.43 16.99
C LYS A 42 20.79 -2.13 18.18
N ASP A 43 21.35 -1.90 19.37
CA ASP A 43 20.58 -1.58 20.58
C ASP A 43 19.91 -0.21 20.46
N VAL A 44 20.62 0.78 19.90
CA VAL A 44 20.06 2.11 19.66
C VAL A 44 18.87 2.04 18.71
N VAL A 45 18.96 1.27 17.61
CA VAL A 45 17.84 1.08 16.68
C VAL A 45 16.65 0.40 17.36
N ASN A 46 16.92 -0.62 18.17
CA ASN A 46 15.89 -1.31 18.95
C ASN A 46 15.21 -0.38 19.97
N TYR A 47 15.95 0.52 20.60
CA TYR A 47 15.43 1.49 21.58
C TYR A 47 14.72 2.68 20.92
N THR A 48 15.17 3.16 19.76
CA THR A 48 14.46 4.22 19.04
C THR A 48 13.03 3.79 18.71
N PHE A 49 12.86 2.53 18.30
CA PHE A 49 11.54 1.95 18.09
C PHE A 49 10.69 1.90 19.37
N VAL A 50 11.28 1.58 20.54
CA VAL A 50 10.56 1.61 21.82
C VAL A 50 10.15 3.03 22.20
N SER A 51 11.04 4.00 21.96
CA SER A 51 10.80 5.40 22.29
C SER A 51 9.76 6.08 21.39
N GLU A 52 9.52 5.55 20.18
CA GLU A 52 8.45 6.03 19.29
C GLU A 52 7.05 5.81 19.87
N PHE A 53 6.91 4.99 20.91
CA PHE A 53 5.71 4.90 21.74
C PHE A 53 5.83 5.84 22.94
N ASP A 54 5.65 7.15 22.71
CA ASP A 54 5.62 8.19 23.75
C ASP A 54 4.61 7.89 24.87
N LEU A 55 3.61 7.04 24.60
CA LEU A 55 2.65 6.49 25.58
C LEU A 55 3.32 5.74 26.73
N LEU A 56 4.53 5.20 26.52
CA LEU A 56 5.29 4.50 27.54
C LEU A 56 5.94 5.49 28.52
N ARG A 57 6.26 6.71 28.07
CA ARG A 57 6.90 7.76 28.86
C ARG A 57 6.05 8.22 30.05
N SER A 58 4.73 8.16 29.94
CA SER A 58 3.80 8.50 31.02
C SER A 58 3.56 7.36 32.02
N THR A 59 4.00 6.14 31.70
CA THR A 59 3.88 4.96 32.58
C THR A 59 5.16 4.65 33.38
N TYR A 60 6.18 5.50 33.26
CA TYR A 60 7.52 5.41 33.87
C TYR A 60 7.57 5.57 35.40
N ALA A 61 6.54 5.13 36.11
CA ALA A 61 6.57 5.07 37.57
C ALA A 61 7.09 3.73 38.10
N HIS A 62 6.77 2.54 37.54
CA HIS A 62 7.07 1.28 38.28
C HIS A 62 7.30 -0.03 37.50
N ARG A 63 7.58 -0.05 36.18
CA ARG A 63 7.90 -1.34 35.50
C ARG A 63 9.12 -1.22 34.58
N ASP A 64 9.99 -2.22 34.64
CA ASP A 64 11.10 -2.40 33.71
C ASP A 64 10.53 -2.81 32.34
N VAL A 65 10.08 -1.80 31.60
CA VAL A 65 9.45 -1.92 30.28
C VAL A 65 10.36 -2.66 29.31
N LEU A 66 11.68 -2.57 29.48
CA LEU A 66 12.67 -3.23 28.64
C LEU A 66 12.61 -4.77 28.75
N ARG A 67 12.07 -5.31 29.84
CA ARG A 67 11.86 -6.75 30.04
C ARG A 67 10.53 -7.27 29.52
N ALA A 68 9.65 -6.42 29.01
CA ALA A 68 8.35 -6.87 28.54
C ALA A 68 8.50 -7.76 27.28
N PRO A 69 7.70 -8.82 27.10
CA PRO A 69 7.85 -9.73 25.96
C PRO A 69 7.77 -9.05 24.59
N TRP A 70 7.06 -7.93 24.48
CA TRP A 70 6.95 -7.13 23.25
C TRP A 70 8.18 -6.25 22.97
N THR A 71 9.17 -6.16 23.86
CA THR A 71 10.43 -5.46 23.56
C THR A 71 11.40 -6.29 22.73
N VAL A 72 11.24 -7.61 22.74
CA VAL A 72 12.02 -8.54 21.94
C VAL A 72 11.63 -8.40 20.46
N PRO A 73 12.57 -8.07 19.54
CA PRO A 73 12.26 -7.85 18.13
C PRO A 73 11.47 -9.01 17.48
N ARG A 74 11.88 -10.26 17.74
CA ARG A 74 11.20 -11.46 17.24
C ARG A 74 9.71 -11.52 17.64
N ASN A 75 9.41 -11.19 18.89
CA ASN A 75 8.02 -11.21 19.38
C ASN A 75 7.19 -10.09 18.73
N ARG A 76 7.80 -8.94 18.43
CA ARG A 76 7.13 -7.86 17.69
C ARG A 76 6.80 -8.26 16.27
N GLU A 77 7.73 -8.92 15.57
CA GLU A 77 7.49 -9.39 14.21
C GLU A 77 6.32 -10.37 14.17
N VAL A 78 6.27 -11.29 15.13
CA VAL A 78 5.16 -12.24 15.26
C VAL A 78 3.86 -11.51 15.59
N ALA A 79 3.87 -10.59 16.56
CA ALA A 79 2.70 -9.80 16.89
C ALA A 79 2.21 -8.97 15.68
N ALA A 80 3.12 -8.36 14.93
CA ALA A 80 2.80 -7.60 13.73
C ALA A 80 2.18 -8.50 12.65
N LYS A 81 2.72 -9.70 12.43
CA LYS A 81 2.13 -10.69 11.51
C LYS A 81 0.74 -11.13 11.98
N TYR A 82 0.58 -11.41 13.28
CA TYR A 82 -0.69 -11.80 13.90
C TYR A 82 -1.75 -10.71 13.74
N PHE A 83 -1.43 -9.46 14.09
CA PHE A 83 -2.37 -8.35 13.94
C PHE A 83 -2.68 -8.05 12.47
N LYS A 84 -1.72 -8.19 11.55
CA LYS A 84 -2.00 -8.11 10.11
C LYS A 84 -2.99 -9.19 9.67
N LEU A 85 -2.86 -10.42 10.16
CA LEU A 85 -3.80 -11.51 9.86
C LEU A 85 -5.20 -11.21 10.42
N MET A 86 -5.29 -10.74 11.65
CA MET A 86 -6.56 -10.37 12.29
C MET A 86 -7.23 -9.22 11.54
N SER A 87 -6.48 -8.17 11.20
CA SER A 87 -6.96 -7.05 10.38
C SER A 87 -7.41 -7.52 9.00
N ALA A 88 -6.63 -8.37 8.33
CA ALA A 88 -7.01 -8.92 7.03
C ALA A 88 -8.34 -9.68 7.09
N ARG A 89 -8.54 -10.53 8.11
CA ARG A 89 -9.81 -11.25 8.32
C ARG A 89 -10.98 -10.29 8.57
N ALA A 90 -10.77 -9.25 9.38
CA ALA A 90 -11.80 -8.24 9.65
C ALA A 90 -12.11 -7.37 8.41
N GLU A 91 -11.13 -7.20 7.52
CA GLU A 91 -11.25 -6.36 6.32
C GLU A 91 -11.93 -7.07 5.13
N LEU A 92 -11.89 -8.41 5.08
CA LEU A 92 -12.58 -9.21 4.05
C LEU A 92 -14.02 -8.75 3.73
N PRO A 93 -14.96 -8.61 4.71
CA PRO A 93 -16.32 -8.17 4.41
C PRO A 93 -16.39 -6.75 3.85
N ARG A 94 -15.43 -5.88 4.18
CA ARG A 94 -15.32 -4.53 3.62
C ARG A 94 -14.87 -4.59 2.17
N LEU A 95 -13.82 -5.36 1.87
CA LEU A 95 -13.32 -5.55 0.51
C LEU A 95 -14.39 -6.14 -0.40
N ASN A 96 -15.18 -7.11 0.08
CA ASN A 96 -16.30 -7.67 -0.70
C ASN A 96 -17.29 -6.58 -1.16
N ARG A 97 -17.60 -5.61 -0.29
CA ARG A 97 -18.46 -4.47 -0.65
C ARG A 97 -17.77 -3.49 -1.58
N GLU A 98 -16.49 -3.20 -1.35
CA GLU A 98 -15.72 -2.26 -2.16
C GLU A 98 -15.47 -2.78 -3.58
N ILE A 99 -15.17 -4.08 -3.74
CA ILE A 99 -15.06 -4.74 -5.05
C ILE A 99 -16.36 -4.59 -5.83
N ARG A 100 -17.50 -4.89 -5.19
CA ARG A 100 -18.81 -4.73 -5.83
C ARG A 100 -19.09 -3.28 -6.23
N ARG A 101 -18.78 -2.32 -5.35
CA ARG A 101 -18.93 -0.88 -5.64
C ARG A 101 -18.03 -0.42 -6.78
N LEU A 102 -16.79 -0.91 -6.86
CA LEU A 102 -15.86 -0.57 -7.92
C LEU A 102 -16.35 -1.10 -9.28
N ASP A 103 -16.82 -2.34 -9.33
CA ASP A 103 -17.41 -2.93 -10.54
C ASP A 103 -18.62 -2.10 -11.02
N THR A 104 -19.53 -1.75 -10.12
CA THR A 104 -20.68 -0.87 -10.43
C THR A 104 -20.24 0.51 -10.89
N SER A 105 -19.25 1.13 -10.24
CA SER A 105 -18.76 2.46 -10.60
C SER A 105 -18.13 2.49 -11.99
N ILE A 106 -17.38 1.46 -12.36
CA ILE A 106 -16.75 1.36 -13.69
C ILE A 106 -17.83 1.26 -14.78
N GLU A 107 -18.86 0.45 -14.54
CA GLU A 107 -19.98 0.32 -15.47
C GLU A 107 -20.80 1.62 -15.58
N LEU A 108 -21.06 2.26 -14.44
CA LEU A 108 -21.76 3.53 -14.40
C LEU A 108 -21.02 4.60 -15.21
N GLU A 109 -19.72 4.77 -14.97
CA GLU A 109 -18.90 5.72 -15.70
C GLU A 109 -18.91 5.43 -17.21
N ARG A 110 -18.84 4.15 -17.61
CA ARG A 110 -18.98 3.75 -19.02
C ARG A 110 -20.30 4.22 -19.63
N ARG A 111 -21.42 4.02 -18.94
CA ARG A 111 -22.75 4.42 -19.43
C ARG A 111 -22.89 5.94 -19.49
N GLU A 112 -22.36 6.66 -18.51
CA GLU A 112 -22.38 8.12 -18.48
C GLU A 112 -21.61 8.74 -19.65
N TYR A 113 -20.39 8.26 -19.91
CA TYR A 113 -19.60 8.73 -21.06
C TYR A 113 -20.32 8.47 -22.38
N ALA A 114 -20.92 7.29 -22.54
CA ALA A 114 -21.61 6.95 -23.78
C ALA A 114 -22.86 7.79 -24.01
N ARG A 115 -23.67 8.00 -22.97
CA ARG A 115 -24.85 8.88 -23.04
C ARG A 115 -24.43 10.31 -23.38
N ALA A 116 -23.42 10.86 -22.69
CA ALA A 116 -22.93 12.21 -22.95
C ALA A 116 -22.42 12.35 -24.40
N VAL A 117 -21.71 11.34 -24.91
CA VAL A 117 -21.24 11.32 -26.31
C VAL A 117 -22.41 11.26 -27.29
N GLN A 118 -23.46 10.48 -26.99
CA GLN A 118 -24.66 10.39 -27.84
C GLN A 118 -25.43 11.71 -27.88
N GLU A 119 -25.63 12.35 -26.72
CA GLU A 119 -26.33 13.63 -26.60
C GLU A 119 -25.57 14.75 -27.33
N LEU A 120 -24.23 14.74 -27.26
CA LEU A 120 -23.40 15.76 -27.89
C LEU A 120 -23.13 15.51 -29.37
N ALA A 121 -23.33 14.28 -29.88
CA ALA A 121 -22.99 13.94 -31.27
C ALA A 121 -23.72 14.80 -32.31
N THR A 122 -24.93 15.29 -32.01
CA THR A 122 -25.73 16.12 -32.91
C THR A 122 -25.48 17.61 -32.73
N GLY A 123 -25.15 18.06 -31.52
CA GLY A 123 -24.99 19.49 -31.19
C GLY A 123 -23.54 19.97 -31.26
N ASP A 124 -22.60 19.23 -30.69
CA ASP A 124 -21.19 19.55 -30.65
C ASP A 124 -20.33 18.29 -30.88
N PRO A 125 -20.05 17.96 -32.15
CA PRO A 125 -19.29 16.77 -32.49
C PRO A 125 -17.83 16.85 -32.03
N MET A 126 -17.26 18.05 -31.84
CA MET A 126 -15.88 18.20 -31.37
C MET A 126 -15.78 17.85 -29.88
N LEU A 127 -16.69 18.36 -29.06
CA LEU A 127 -16.75 18.00 -27.64
C LEU A 127 -17.04 16.50 -27.46
N ALA A 128 -17.92 15.93 -28.28
CA ALA A 128 -18.17 14.48 -28.29
C ALA A 128 -16.89 13.67 -28.63
N ALA A 129 -16.06 14.14 -29.57
CA ALA A 129 -14.79 13.49 -29.90
C ALA A 129 -13.78 13.55 -28.74
N GLU A 130 -13.69 14.69 -28.05
CA GLU A 130 -12.82 14.83 -26.87
C GLU A 130 -13.26 13.92 -25.72
N LEU A 131 -14.57 13.81 -25.45
CA LEU A 131 -15.08 12.87 -24.44
C LEU A 131 -14.75 11.41 -24.77
N ARG A 132 -14.83 11.01 -26.05
CA ARG A 132 -14.38 9.68 -26.48
C ARG A 132 -12.88 9.47 -26.24
N SER A 133 -12.06 10.48 -26.55
CA SER A 133 -10.61 10.44 -26.33
C SER A 133 -10.27 10.26 -24.84
N GLN A 134 -10.89 11.06 -23.97
CA GLN A 134 -10.75 10.96 -22.51
C GLN A 134 -11.19 9.59 -21.99
N TYR A 135 -12.33 9.08 -22.46
CA TYR A 135 -12.81 7.75 -22.05
C TYR A 135 -11.85 6.64 -22.48
N ARG A 136 -11.22 6.75 -23.67
CA ARG A 136 -10.25 5.76 -24.16
C ARG A 136 -9.07 5.60 -23.20
N ILE A 137 -8.57 6.70 -22.63
CA ILE A 137 -7.49 6.66 -21.63
C ILE A 137 -7.98 5.97 -20.34
N ARG A 138 -9.16 6.36 -19.83
CA ARG A 138 -9.74 5.77 -18.61
C ARG A 138 -10.04 4.28 -18.75
N ARG A 139 -10.49 3.85 -19.92
CA ARG A 139 -10.80 2.45 -20.25
C ARG A 139 -9.59 1.53 -20.07
N LEU A 140 -8.36 2.02 -20.24
CA LEU A 140 -7.16 1.23 -19.97
C LEU A 140 -7.06 0.86 -18.49
N SER A 141 -7.26 1.83 -17.60
CA SER A 141 -7.31 1.57 -16.16
C SER A 141 -8.49 0.68 -15.80
N HIS A 142 -9.67 0.90 -16.40
CA HIS A 142 -10.86 0.06 -16.16
C HIS A 142 -10.60 -1.39 -16.54
N ARG A 143 -9.92 -1.67 -17.66
CA ARG A 143 -9.54 -3.03 -18.06
C ARG A 143 -8.69 -3.71 -17.00
N VAL A 144 -7.69 -3.02 -16.45
CA VAL A 144 -6.85 -3.57 -15.37
C VAL A 144 -7.68 -3.84 -14.12
N HIS A 145 -8.57 -2.94 -13.74
CA HIS A 145 -9.44 -3.13 -12.58
C HIS A 145 -10.41 -4.30 -12.77
N LEU A 146 -11.07 -4.40 -13.93
CA LEU A 146 -12.00 -5.50 -14.22
C LEU A 146 -11.29 -6.86 -14.27
N ALA A 147 -10.08 -6.93 -14.84
CA ALA A 147 -9.27 -8.15 -14.83
C ALA A 147 -8.91 -8.56 -13.39
N ARG A 148 -8.53 -7.60 -12.54
CA ARG A 148 -8.26 -7.87 -11.11
C ARG A 148 -9.51 -8.29 -10.36
N ILE A 149 -10.66 -7.65 -10.60
CA ILE A 149 -11.93 -8.02 -9.98
C ILE A 149 -12.31 -9.46 -10.37
N ALA A 150 -12.16 -9.82 -11.65
CA ALA A 150 -12.39 -11.19 -12.12
C ALA A 150 -11.45 -12.19 -11.44
N ALA A 151 -10.16 -11.87 -11.33
CA ALA A 151 -9.19 -12.71 -10.62
C ALA A 151 -9.54 -12.88 -9.13
N ILE A 152 -9.97 -11.82 -8.44
CA ILE A 152 -10.38 -11.87 -7.03
C ILE A 152 -11.63 -12.75 -6.87
N ARG A 153 -12.63 -12.58 -7.74
CA ARG A 153 -13.86 -13.39 -7.73
C ARG A 153 -13.59 -14.88 -8.00
N ALA A 154 -12.49 -15.20 -8.68
CA ALA A 154 -12.05 -16.57 -8.94
C ALA A 154 -11.22 -17.20 -7.81
N LEU A 155 -10.83 -16.45 -6.77
CA LEU A 155 -10.04 -16.99 -5.67
C LEU A 155 -10.84 -18.01 -4.86
N PRO A 156 -10.23 -19.14 -4.46
CA PRO A 156 -10.85 -20.08 -3.55
C PRO A 156 -11.07 -19.39 -2.19
N GLY A 157 -12.32 -19.36 -1.73
CA GLY A 157 -12.71 -18.69 -0.48
C GLY A 157 -13.19 -17.25 -0.63
N TYR A 158 -13.41 -16.76 -1.86
CA TYR A 158 -14.16 -15.51 -2.05
C TYR A 158 -15.60 -15.66 -1.52
N THR A 159 -16.00 -14.72 -0.65
CA THR A 159 -17.31 -14.72 0.02
C THR A 159 -18.21 -13.55 -0.39
N GLY A 160 -17.75 -12.73 -1.34
CA GLY A 160 -18.52 -11.59 -1.84
C GLY A 160 -19.50 -11.96 -2.95
N SER A 161 -20.24 -10.97 -3.43
CA SER A 161 -21.17 -11.16 -4.54
C SER A 161 -20.44 -11.15 -5.88
N LEU A 162 -20.76 -12.12 -6.74
CA LEU A 162 -20.30 -12.17 -8.12
C LEU A 162 -21.04 -11.18 -9.01
N GLU A 163 -22.24 -10.77 -8.58
CA GLU A 163 -23.08 -9.84 -9.32
C GLU A 163 -22.68 -8.40 -9.07
N ARG A 164 -22.98 -7.57 -10.07
CA ARG A 164 -22.82 -6.13 -9.96
C ARG A 164 -23.82 -5.57 -8.94
N GLY A 165 -23.46 -4.47 -8.30
CA GLY A 165 -24.39 -3.70 -7.48
C GLY A 165 -25.21 -2.71 -8.31
N GLU A 166 -26.24 -2.16 -7.69
CA GLU A 166 -27.04 -1.09 -8.27
C GLU A 166 -26.62 0.28 -7.69
N PRO A 167 -26.53 1.33 -8.52
CA PRO A 167 -26.33 2.68 -8.03
C PRO A 167 -27.60 3.22 -7.33
N LEU A 168 -27.41 3.82 -6.15
CA LEU A 168 -28.51 4.36 -5.34
C LEU A 168 -29.01 5.73 -5.79
N HIS A 169 -28.12 6.57 -6.34
CA HIS A 169 -28.42 7.97 -6.65
C HIS A 169 -27.97 8.35 -8.07
N ARG A 170 -26.64 8.43 -8.29
CA ARG A 170 -26.06 8.86 -9.55
C ARG A 170 -26.27 7.82 -10.65
N GLY A 171 -26.88 8.23 -11.76
CA GLY A 171 -27.05 7.42 -12.98
C GLY A 171 -27.85 6.15 -12.78
N ARG A 172 -28.81 6.17 -11.85
CA ARG A 172 -29.75 5.05 -11.61
C ARG A 172 -30.59 4.77 -12.85
N GLU A 173 -31.03 5.83 -13.51
CA GLU A 173 -31.76 5.79 -14.78
C GLU A 173 -30.98 5.11 -15.91
N LEU A 174 -29.63 5.10 -15.84
CA LEU A 174 -28.79 4.44 -16.83
C LEU A 174 -28.76 2.92 -16.66
N PHE A 175 -29.19 2.40 -15.50
CA PHE A 175 -29.26 0.97 -15.21
C PHE A 175 -30.67 0.38 -15.45
N GLU A 176 -31.69 1.23 -15.55
CA GLU A 176 -33.08 0.83 -15.81
C GLU A 176 -33.35 0.66 -17.32
N THR A 177 -32.60 1.33 -18.18
CA THR A 177 -32.60 1.09 -19.64
C THR A 177 -31.80 -0.18 -19.95
N GLY A 178 -32.49 -1.25 -20.36
CA GLY A 178 -31.96 -2.62 -20.49
C GLY A 178 -30.76 -2.81 -21.44
N ASP A 179 -30.25 -4.05 -21.47
CA ASP A 179 -28.96 -4.44 -22.07
C ASP A 179 -28.75 -4.06 -23.55
N GLU A 180 -29.82 -3.85 -24.33
CA GLU A 180 -29.73 -3.36 -25.71
C GLU A 180 -29.06 -1.97 -25.81
N TYR A 181 -29.34 -1.10 -24.84
CA TYR A 181 -28.72 0.22 -24.77
C TYR A 181 -27.24 0.13 -24.43
N ALA A 182 -26.83 -0.84 -23.60
CA ALA A 182 -25.45 -1.06 -23.20
C ALA A 182 -24.56 -1.56 -24.38
N ALA A 183 -25.11 -2.36 -25.30
CA ALA A 183 -24.40 -2.80 -26.50
C ALA A 183 -24.16 -1.64 -27.48
N ALA A 184 -25.19 -0.82 -27.74
CA ALA A 184 -25.08 0.38 -28.58
C ALA A 184 -24.08 1.40 -28.00
N VAL A 185 -24.10 1.59 -26.68
CA VAL A 185 -23.16 2.39 -25.89
C VAL A 185 -21.70 1.94 -26.09
N THR A 186 -21.47 0.63 -26.12
CA THR A 186 -20.12 0.06 -26.33
C THR A 186 -19.59 0.42 -27.71
N SER A 187 -20.42 0.24 -28.74
CA SER A 187 -20.08 0.57 -30.13
C SER A 187 -19.76 2.05 -30.32
N LEU A 188 -20.56 2.95 -29.72
CA LEU A 188 -20.38 4.41 -29.82
C LEU A 188 -19.06 4.94 -29.26
N LEU A 189 -18.50 4.25 -28.27
CA LEU A 189 -17.20 4.58 -27.66
C LEU A 189 -16.03 3.88 -28.36
N GLU A 190 -16.32 2.86 -29.18
CA GLU A 190 -15.32 2.03 -29.88
C GLU A 190 -15.11 2.40 -31.34
N THR A 191 -15.94 3.27 -31.94
CA THR A 191 -15.73 3.74 -33.31
C THR A 191 -14.34 4.36 -33.49
N GLU A 192 -13.51 3.70 -34.29
CA GLU A 192 -12.14 4.12 -34.59
C GLU A 192 -12.14 5.40 -35.44
N GLY A 193 -11.70 6.51 -34.86
CA GLY A 193 -11.22 7.66 -35.62
C GLY A 193 -9.88 7.29 -36.27
N VAL A 194 -9.92 6.95 -37.55
CA VAL A 194 -8.74 6.91 -38.43
C VAL A 194 -8.19 8.34 -38.53
N GLY A 195 -7.19 8.64 -37.71
CA GLY A 195 -6.47 9.91 -37.70
C GLY A 195 -4.97 9.63 -37.76
N ARG A 196 -4.47 9.45 -38.98
CA ARG A 196 -3.05 9.31 -39.33
C ARG A 196 -2.32 10.60 -38.94
N GLY A 197 -1.44 10.52 -37.95
CA GLY A 197 -0.53 11.59 -37.57
C GLY A 197 0.84 11.00 -37.26
N THR A 198 1.64 10.82 -38.32
CA THR A 198 3.07 10.62 -38.21
C THR A 198 3.70 11.87 -37.61
N ASP A 199 4.40 11.78 -36.50
CA ASP A 199 5.61 12.59 -36.38
C ASP A 199 6.68 11.95 -35.50
N SER A 200 7.82 11.79 -36.14
CA SER A 200 9.05 11.22 -35.61
C SER A 200 9.76 12.28 -34.78
N ARG A 201 10.20 11.95 -33.56
CA ARG A 201 11.26 12.71 -32.92
C ARG A 201 12.21 11.80 -32.15
N THR A 202 13.33 11.54 -32.83
CA THR A 202 14.57 10.96 -32.34
C THR A 202 15.17 11.82 -31.23
N THR A 203 15.57 11.22 -30.11
CA THR A 203 16.71 11.68 -29.31
C THR A 203 17.45 10.47 -28.75
N GLN A 204 18.63 10.28 -29.34
CA GLN A 204 19.78 9.48 -28.90
C GLN A 204 20.25 10.00 -27.53
N ASP A 205 20.26 9.13 -26.51
CA ASP A 205 21.44 8.47 -25.91
C ASP A 205 22.06 9.32 -24.78
N ASP A 206 22.15 8.69 -23.59
CA ASP A 206 23.20 8.91 -22.60
C ASP A 206 23.04 7.82 -21.53
N ASN A 207 23.83 6.77 -21.77
CA ASN A 207 24.18 5.68 -20.90
C ASN A 207 24.89 6.19 -19.63
N ASP A 208 24.23 6.13 -18.47
CA ASP A 208 24.88 6.16 -17.16
C ASP A 208 24.45 4.93 -16.36
N THR A 209 25.14 3.83 -16.64
CA THR A 209 25.11 2.60 -15.84
C THR A 209 25.71 2.89 -14.46
N VAL A 210 24.86 3.04 -13.44
CA VAL A 210 25.31 3.09 -12.04
C VAL A 210 25.57 1.65 -11.56
N PRO A 211 26.74 1.35 -10.97
CA PRO A 211 27.05 0.00 -10.50
C PRO A 211 26.04 -0.45 -9.44
N LEU A 212 25.34 -1.54 -9.73
CA LEU A 212 24.55 -2.30 -8.78
C LEU A 212 25.53 -2.89 -7.75
N LEU A 213 25.68 -2.25 -6.60
CA LEU A 213 26.42 -2.82 -5.48
C LEU A 213 25.46 -3.67 -4.64
N ASP A 214 25.82 -4.95 -4.53
CA ASP A 214 25.12 -6.06 -3.89
C ASP A 214 24.38 -5.68 -2.60
N MET A 215 23.07 -5.95 -2.61
CA MET A 215 22.18 -5.85 -1.45
C MET A 215 22.14 -7.14 -0.62
N ASP A 216 22.94 -8.14 -0.95
CA ASP A 216 22.80 -9.50 -0.41
C ASP A 216 23.51 -9.75 0.93
N SER A 217 24.01 -8.73 1.64
CA SER A 217 24.69 -8.92 2.94
C SER A 217 23.81 -8.72 4.18
N VAL A 218 22.48 -8.70 4.04
CA VAL A 218 21.55 -8.48 5.17
C VAL A 218 20.77 -9.74 5.56
N ASP A 219 20.88 -10.83 4.81
CA ASP A 219 20.02 -12.01 5.03
C ASP A 219 20.62 -13.10 5.96
N ASP A 220 21.88 -13.01 6.38
CA ASP A 220 22.53 -14.04 7.20
C ASP A 220 22.25 -13.98 8.72
N VAL A 221 21.11 -13.43 9.16
CA VAL A 221 20.81 -13.28 10.62
C VAL A 221 19.61 -14.09 11.10
N PHE A 222 18.93 -14.85 10.24
CA PHE A 222 17.67 -15.49 10.61
C PHE A 222 17.60 -16.99 10.26
N GLU A 223 18.58 -17.76 10.70
CA GLU A 223 18.39 -19.20 10.90
C GLU A 223 18.79 -19.55 12.32
N ASP A 224 17.78 -19.71 13.18
CA ASP A 224 17.87 -20.59 14.34
C ASP A 224 16.46 -21.04 14.74
N GLU A 225 16.11 -22.23 14.27
CA GLU A 225 14.93 -23.04 14.61
C GLU A 225 15.01 -23.56 16.05
N VAL A 226 14.97 -22.70 17.05
CA VAL A 226 14.72 -23.17 18.43
C VAL A 226 13.80 -22.19 19.17
N GLN A 227 12.89 -22.78 19.96
CA GLN A 227 11.97 -22.18 20.94
C GLN A 227 10.56 -21.82 20.41
N ASN A 228 9.82 -22.86 20.00
CA ASN A 228 8.37 -22.84 19.74
C ASN A 228 7.52 -22.69 21.04
N THR A 229 8.15 -22.59 22.21
CA THR A 229 7.50 -22.58 23.54
C THR A 229 7.01 -21.19 23.96
N GLU A 230 7.77 -20.14 23.66
CA GLU A 230 7.41 -18.75 24.00
C GLU A 230 6.36 -18.16 23.04
N LEU A 231 6.34 -18.62 21.79
CA LEU A 231 5.32 -18.25 20.79
C LEU A 231 3.92 -18.75 21.19
N VAL A 232 3.85 -19.99 21.70
CA VAL A 232 2.61 -20.59 22.20
C VAL A 232 2.14 -19.89 23.48
N ARG A 233 3.04 -19.40 24.33
CA ARG A 233 2.69 -18.63 25.53
C ARG A 233 2.14 -17.24 25.20
N LEU A 234 2.73 -16.54 24.22
CA LEU A 234 2.25 -15.23 23.78
C LEU A 234 0.87 -15.33 23.12
N ALA A 235 0.65 -16.34 22.27
CA ALA A 235 -0.66 -16.58 21.66
C ALA A 235 -1.75 -16.88 22.71
N LYS A 236 -1.46 -17.79 23.66
CA LYS A 236 -2.38 -18.11 24.77
C LYS A 236 -2.65 -16.94 25.72
N PHE A 237 -1.70 -16.01 25.86
CA PHE A 237 -1.88 -14.80 26.66
C PHE A 237 -2.85 -13.83 25.98
N LEU A 238 -2.70 -13.60 24.67
CA LEU A 238 -3.58 -12.71 23.90
C LEU A 238 -5.01 -13.24 23.79
N GLU A 239 -5.19 -14.56 23.70
CA GLU A 239 -6.51 -15.20 23.70
C GLU A 239 -7.26 -15.09 25.03
N ARG A 240 -6.55 -14.92 26.17
CA ARG A 240 -7.17 -14.78 27.51
C ARG A 240 -7.54 -13.35 27.87
N THR A 241 -7.11 -12.37 27.07
CA THR A 241 -7.35 -10.94 27.30
C THR A 241 -8.41 -10.35 26.35
N SER A 242 -9.02 -11.19 25.51
CA SER A 242 -10.22 -10.91 24.72
C SER A 242 -11.47 -11.45 25.42
#